data_AF-A0A920IQZ3-F1
#
_entry.id   AF-A0A920IQZ3-F1
#
_cell.length_a   1.000
_cell.length_b   1.000
_cell.length_c   1.000
_cell.angle_alpha   90.00
_cell.angle_beta   90.00
_cell.angle_gamma   90.00
#
_symmetry.space_group_name_H-M   'P 1'
#
loop_
_entity.id
_entity.type
_entity.pdbx_description
1 polymer ?
#
loop_
_entity_poly.entity_id
_entity_poly.type
_entity_poly.pdbx_seq_one_letter_code
_entity_poly.pdbx_strand_id
1 'polypeptide(L)' 'MDRQIIAIGGGGFGREINELKIENYIIKQSNIKNPSICFIPTAMGDDKDYIETFYKAFDSLGCKTSHIDFSKEL' A
#
# COMPACT_ATOMS: atom_id res chain seq x y z
N MET A 1 -0.07 -20.48 3.07
CA MET A 1 -0.54 -19.10 3.18
C MET A 1 -1.66 -18.96 2.19
N ASP A 2 -2.83 -18.61 2.68
CA ASP A 2 -4.04 -18.66 1.88
C ASP A 2 -4.25 -17.32 1.16
N ARG A 3 -4.92 -17.36 0.01
CA ARG A 3 -5.23 -16.14 -0.74
C ARG A 3 -6.36 -15.42 -0.02
N GLN A 4 -6.14 -14.15 0.32
CA GLN A 4 -7.12 -13.33 1.02
C GLN A 4 -7.54 -12.13 0.17
N ILE A 5 -8.80 -11.74 0.33
CA ILE A 5 -9.33 -10.46 -0.17
C ILE A 5 -9.68 -9.64 1.07
N ILE A 6 -9.06 -8.47 1.22
CA ILE A 6 -9.25 -7.58 2.36
C ILE A 6 -10.04 -6.37 1.86
N ALA A 7 -11.32 -6.27 2.23
CA ALA A 7 -12.14 -5.11 1.93
C ALA A 7 -11.89 -4.01 2.98
N ILE A 8 -11.56 -2.80 2.52
CA ILE A 8 -11.28 -1.64 3.38
C ILE A 8 -12.30 -0.56 3.04
N GLY A 9 -13.12 -0.15 4.01
CA GLY A 9 -14.25 0.78 3.80
C GLY A 9 -13.89 2.25 3.55
N GLY A 10 -12.59 2.56 3.42
CA GLY A 10 -12.04 3.91 3.36
C GLY A 10 -10.90 4.10 4.36
N GLY A 11 -10.31 5.30 4.37
CA GLY A 11 -9.18 5.63 5.24
C GLY A 11 -7.80 5.59 4.56
N GLY A 12 -7.66 4.95 3.40
CA GLY A 12 -6.42 4.98 2.61
C GLY A 12 -5.19 4.43 3.35
N PHE A 13 -3.99 4.80 2.88
CA PHE A 13 -2.71 4.43 3.48
C PHE A 13 -1.96 5.63 4.03
N GLY A 14 -1.15 5.42 5.07
CA GLY A 14 -0.15 6.36 5.60
C GLY A 14 -0.69 7.67 6.18
N ARG A 15 -2.00 7.82 6.41
CA ARG A 15 -2.60 9.05 6.98
C ARG A 15 -2.02 9.43 8.33
N GLU A 16 -1.63 8.45 9.13
CA GLU A 16 -0.87 8.62 10.36
C GLU A 16 0.31 7.65 10.32
N ILE A 17 1.49 8.14 9.93
CA ILE A 17 2.73 7.34 9.82
C ILE A 17 3.11 6.69 11.17
N ASN A 18 2.67 7.25 12.29
CA ASN A 18 2.87 6.70 13.62
C ASN A 18 1.86 5.58 13.98
N GLU A 19 0.73 5.45 13.26
CA GLU A 19 -0.37 4.52 13.57
C GLU A 19 -0.82 3.72 12.33
N LEU A 20 0.13 3.04 11.69
CA LEU A 20 -0.03 2.22 10.48
C LEU A 20 -0.85 0.91 10.70
N LYS A 21 -2.07 1.01 11.23
CA LYS A 21 -2.89 -0.14 11.66
C LYS A 21 -3.35 -1.01 10.50
N ILE A 22 -3.75 -0.41 9.38
CA ILE A 22 -4.25 -1.11 8.19
C ILE A 22 -3.10 -1.81 7.48
N GLU A 23 -1.97 -1.12 7.35
CA GLU A 23 -0.75 -1.60 6.72
C GLU A 23 -0.14 -2.75 7.55
N ASN A 24 -0.09 -2.60 8.87
CA ASN A 24 0.30 -3.68 9.80
C ASN A 24 -0.61 -4.91 9.68
N TYR A 25 -1.91 -4.73 9.45
CA TYR A 25 -2.83 -5.85 9.20
C TYR A 25 -2.51 -6.53 7.86
N ILE A 26 -2.30 -5.76 6.79
CA ILE A 26 -1.97 -6.28 5.46
C ILE A 26 -0.66 -7.08 5.47
N ILE A 27 0.42 -6.57 6.07
CA ILE A 27 1.71 -7.27 6.09
C ILE A 27 1.67 -8.56 6.92
N LYS A 28 0.85 -8.63 7.99
CA LYS A 28 0.78 -9.80 8.89
C LYS A 28 0.20 -11.05 8.26
N GLN A 29 -0.55 -10.90 7.17
CA GLN A 29 -1.07 -12.04 6.42
C GLN A 29 0.06 -12.72 5.62
N SER A 30 1.18 -12.01 5.38
CA SER A 30 2.37 -12.52 4.70
C SER A 30 3.35 -13.18 5.66
N ASN A 31 3.66 -14.45 5.37
CA ASN A 31 4.73 -15.18 6.06
C ASN A 31 6.15 -14.80 5.55
N ILE A 32 6.26 -13.84 4.61
CA ILE A 32 7.53 -13.36 4.05
C ILE A 32 8.04 -12.15 4.86
N LYS A 33 9.29 -12.21 5.34
CA LYS A 33 9.92 -11.18 6.18
C LYS A 33 9.92 -9.76 5.58
N ASN A 34 10.13 -9.65 4.27
CA ASN A 34 10.14 -8.40 3.53
C ASN A 34 9.18 -8.56 2.33
N PRO A 35 7.87 -8.42 2.54
CA PRO A 35 6.87 -8.72 1.51
C PRO A 35 6.94 -7.70 0.37
N SER A 36 6.69 -8.16 -0.86
CA SER A 36 6.49 -7.27 -1.99
C SER A 36 5.06 -6.76 -2.01
N ILE A 37 4.90 -5.44 -2.16
CA ILE A 37 3.60 -4.76 -2.21
C ILE A 37 3.56 -3.87 -3.44
N CYS A 38 2.55 -4.07 -4.27
CA CYS A 38 2.33 -3.27 -5.47
C CYS A 38 1.04 -2.45 -5.29
N PHE A 39 1.14 -1.13 -5.50
CA PHE A 39 0.02 -0.21 -5.42
C PHE A 39 -0.50 0.18 -6.81
N ILE A 40 -1.82 0.34 -6.92
CA ILE A 40 -2.50 0.76 -8.15
C ILE A 40 -3.26 2.07 -7.82
N PRO A 41 -2.62 3.25 -7.99
CA PRO A 41 -3.16 4.55 -7.59
C PRO A 41 -4.29 5.11 -8.47
N THR A 42 -4.69 4.41 -9.54
CA THR A 42 -5.59 4.92 -10.60
C THR A 42 -6.91 5.49 -10.08
N ALA A 43 -7.47 4.96 -8.98
CA ALA A 43 -8.70 5.50 -8.35
C ALA A 43 -8.56 6.93 -7.80
N MET A 44 -7.33 7.42 -7.64
CA MET A 44 -6.98 8.78 -7.20
C MET A 44 -6.35 9.62 -8.33
N GLY A 45 -6.37 9.15 -9.58
CA GLY A 45 -5.79 9.87 -10.72
C GLY A 45 -4.27 10.05 -10.63
N ASP A 46 -3.58 9.06 -10.05
CA ASP A 46 -2.12 9.03 -9.87
C ASP A 46 -1.54 10.22 -9.09
N ASP A 47 -2.31 10.68 -8.09
CA ASP A 47 -1.88 11.63 -7.07
C ASP A 47 -0.52 11.24 -6.47
N LYS A 48 0.49 12.08 -6.74
CA LYS A 48 1.88 11.86 -6.33
C LYS A 48 2.05 11.88 -4.83
N ASP A 49 1.32 12.72 -4.11
CA ASP A 49 1.42 12.83 -2.65
C ASP A 49 0.84 11.56 -2.01
N TYR A 50 -0.22 11.00 -2.60
CA TYR A 50 -0.78 9.72 -2.15
C TYR A 50 0.12 8.52 -2.48
N ILE A 51 0.77 8.51 -3.66
CA ILE A 51 1.81 7.53 -4.01
C ILE A 51 2.99 7.62 -3.03
N GLU A 52 3.51 8.82 -2.75
CA GLU A 52 4.57 9.02 -1.74
C GLU A 52 4.16 8.56 -0.35
N THR A 53 2.90 8.80 0.04
CA THR A 53 2.35 8.39 1.34
C THR A 53 2.27 6.87 1.45
N PHE A 54 1.89 6.17 0.37
CA PHE A 54 1.99 4.72 0.27
C PHE A 54 3.44 4.23 0.47
N TYR A 55 4.42 4.82 -0.23
CA TYR A 55 5.83 4.46 -0.06
C TYR A 55 6.30 4.65 1.39
N LYS A 56 6.12 5.86 1.96
CA LYS A 56 6.49 6.19 3.35
C LYS A 56 5.91 5.19 4.36
N ALA A 57 4.65 4.81 4.19
CA ALA A 57 3.98 3.83 5.05
C ALA A 57 4.63 2.43 4.95
N PHE A 58 4.69 1.83 3.76
CA PHE A 58 5.11 0.44 3.62
C PHE A 58 6.64 0.24 3.65
N ASP A 59 7.44 1.24 3.27
CA ASP A 59 8.90 1.21 3.44
C ASP A 59 9.30 1.24 4.91
N SER A 60 8.60 2.01 5.76
CA SER A 60 8.81 2.01 7.22
C SER A 60 8.55 0.65 7.87
N LEU A 61 7.72 -0.19 7.22
CA LEU A 61 7.41 -1.56 7.62
C LEU A 61 8.35 -2.60 6.98
N GLY A 62 9.37 -2.17 6.24
CA GLY A 62 10.38 -3.03 5.61
C GLY A 62 9.87 -3.81 4.39
N CYS A 63 8.83 -3.31 3.71
CA CYS A 63 8.30 -3.93 2.50
C CYS A 63 9.22 -3.65 1.28
N LYS A 64 8.95 -4.36 0.18
CA LYS A 64 9.50 -4.04 -1.15
C LYS A 64 8.38 -3.45 -2.00
N THR A 65 8.28 -2.13 -2.01
CA THR A 65 7.18 -1.39 -2.63
C THR A 65 7.38 -1.14 -4.13
N SER A 66 6.30 -1.24 -4.90
CA SER A 66 6.20 -0.73 -6.27
C SER A 66 4.81 -0.10 -6.49
N HIS A 67 4.66 0.65 -7.57
CA HIS A 67 3.34 1.04 -8.07
C HIS A 67 3.24 0.81 -9.59
N ILE A 68 2.02 0.64 -10.09
CA ILE A 68 1.71 0.61 -11.52
C ILE A 68 0.72 1.72 -11.82
N ASP A 69 1.14 2.65 -12.66
CA ASP A 69 0.33 3.70 -13.25
C ASP A 69 -0.33 3.17 -14.53
N PHE A 70 -1.64 3.33 -14.66
CA PHE A 70 -2.42 2.95 -15.83
C PHE A 70 -3.03 4.16 -16.57
N SER A 71 -2.82 5.39 -16.09
CA SER A 71 -3.44 6.58 -16.66
C SER A 71 -2.54 7.30 -17.67
N LYS A 72 -1.22 7.05 -17.63
CA LYS A 72 -0.22 7.66 -18.53
C LYS A 72 -0.28 7.23 -20.01
N GLU A 73 -1.25 6.42 -20.43
CA GLU A 73 -1.41 5.98 -21.83
C GLU A 73 -2.43 6.81 -22.64
N LEU A 74 -2.72 8.06 -22.22
CA LEU A 74 -3.57 9.04 -22.94
C LEU A 74 -2.87 10.39 -23.12
#